data_AF-A0A1I6G924-F1
#
_entry.id   AF-A0A1I6G924-F1
#
_cell.length_a   1.000
_cell.length_b   1.000
_cell.length_c   1.000
_cell.angle_alpha   90.00
_cell.angle_beta   90.00
_cell.angle_gamma   90.00
#
_symmetry.space_group_name_H-M   'P 1'
#
loop_
_entity.id
_entity.type
_entity.pdbx_description
1 polymer ?
#
loop_
_entity_poly.entity_id
_entity_poly.type
_entity_poly.pdbx_seq_one_letter_code
_entity_poly.pdbx_strand_id
1 'polypeptide(L)'
;MESGALYLPKATRLSREFFGMSLLEASSADNTVTFLEDLVGKLTEGLGKVSVYPMISMSNHHPEFLGWPIENLKSFLISSYASRARDPFEDAQVCLAREYGYQNWQEVKESPVQFTASFEQALKALLNGELQNLEALLRVETSLTQAISPFAHRATLLHYAASNGVEIWRQQVPNNLSEGVGLLLRYGANPKSVMKVYGGEFDVIALLDSSAHPKDAGCYEAVRAELPK
;
A
#
# COMPACT_ATOMS: atom_id res chain seq x y z
N MET A 1 -16.01 -11.50 19.25
CA MET A 1 -15.30 -11.62 17.96
C MET A 1 -13.87 -11.23 18.24
N GLU A 2 -12.99 -12.21 18.40
CA GLU A 2 -11.57 -11.93 18.64
C GLU A 2 -10.97 -11.37 17.35
N SER A 3 -10.61 -10.08 17.36
CA SER A 3 -9.64 -9.59 16.38
C SER A 3 -8.35 -10.35 16.63
N GLY A 4 -7.96 -11.23 15.70
CA GLY A 4 -6.68 -11.92 15.76
C GLY A 4 -5.54 -10.89 15.88
N ALA A 5 -4.42 -11.29 16.49
CA ALA A 5 -3.27 -10.39 16.57
C ALA A 5 -2.85 -9.95 15.16
N LEU A 6 -2.49 -8.67 15.04
CA LEU A 6 -2.16 -8.02 13.78
C LEU A 6 -0.68 -7.65 13.79
N TYR A 7 0.10 -8.22 12.87
CA TYR A 7 1.48 -7.81 12.68
C TYR A 7 1.51 -6.51 11.85
N LEU A 8 2.16 -5.49 12.42
CA LEU A 8 2.33 -4.16 11.82
C LEU A 8 3.83 -3.85 11.67
N PRO A 9 4.37 -3.91 10.43
CA PRO A 9 5.73 -3.47 10.15
C PRO A 9 5.99 -2.06 10.69
N LYS A 10 7.26 -1.78 11.04
CA LYS A 10 7.66 -0.46 11.56
C LYS A 10 7.29 0.67 10.61
N ALA A 11 7.52 0.50 9.31
CA ALA A 11 7.19 1.50 8.29
C ALA A 11 5.68 1.76 8.20
N THR A 12 4.86 0.71 8.22
CA THR A 12 3.39 0.78 8.27
C THR A 12 2.90 1.58 9.47
N ARG A 13 3.45 1.32 10.66
CA ARG A 13 3.09 2.03 11.89
C ARG A 13 3.45 3.52 11.80
N LEU A 14 4.67 3.83 11.38
CA LEU A 14 5.15 5.21 11.22
C LEU A 14 4.34 5.97 10.16
N SER A 15 3.96 5.31 9.06
CA SER A 15 3.09 5.89 8.03
C SER A 15 1.74 6.31 8.60
N ARG A 16 1.12 5.41 9.37
CA ARG A 16 -0.17 5.66 10.02
C ARG A 16 -0.10 6.76 11.07
N GLU A 17 0.94 6.75 11.90
CA GLU A 17 1.19 7.80 12.88
C GLU A 17 1.42 9.17 12.19
N PHE A 18 2.13 9.19 11.07
CA PHE A 18 2.45 10.41 10.34
C PHE A 18 1.24 11.01 9.62
N PHE A 19 0.53 10.24 8.80
CA PHE A 19 -0.59 10.76 8.04
C PHE A 19 -1.87 10.86 8.88
N GLY A 20 -2.02 10.03 9.91
CA GLY A 20 -3.16 10.02 10.82
C GLY A 20 -4.49 9.86 10.10
N MET A 21 -5.43 10.76 10.38
CA MET A 21 -6.78 10.74 9.84
C MET A 21 -6.85 10.83 8.30
N SER A 22 -5.85 11.39 7.61
CA SER A 22 -5.88 11.48 6.14
C SER A 22 -5.94 10.12 5.45
N LEU A 23 -5.37 9.08 6.07
CA LEU A 23 -5.48 7.73 5.52
C LEU A 23 -6.88 7.13 5.72
N LEU A 24 -7.58 7.53 6.78
CA LEU A 24 -8.94 7.08 7.09
C LEU A 24 -9.99 7.82 6.23
N GLU A 25 -9.67 9.02 5.78
CA GLU A 25 -10.48 9.84 4.89
C GLU A 25 -10.35 9.47 3.40
N ALA A 26 -9.57 8.42 3.07
CA ALA A 26 -9.52 7.87 1.71
C ALA A 26 -10.93 7.55 1.15
N SER A 27 -11.86 7.12 2.01
CA SER A 27 -13.26 6.86 1.65
C SER A 27 -14.16 8.10 1.56
N SER A 28 -13.68 9.27 2.00
CA SER A 28 -14.38 10.56 1.89
C SER A 28 -13.83 11.47 0.79
N ALA A 29 -12.69 11.12 0.18
CA ALA A 29 -12.18 11.82 -0.99
C ALA A 29 -13.04 11.50 -2.23
N ASP A 30 -13.28 12.52 -3.06
CA ASP A 30 -14.09 12.37 -4.28
C ASP A 30 -13.47 11.38 -5.28
N ASN A 31 -12.15 11.35 -5.36
CA ASN A 31 -11.38 10.50 -6.26
C ASN A 31 -9.93 10.33 -5.78
N THR A 32 -9.19 9.46 -6.46
CA THR A 32 -7.77 9.17 -6.19
C THR A 32 -6.86 10.40 -6.23
N VAL A 33 -7.11 11.39 -7.09
CA VAL A 33 -6.26 12.60 -7.19
C VAL A 33 -6.40 13.46 -5.95
N THR A 34 -7.62 13.79 -5.55
CA THR A 34 -7.89 14.61 -4.35
C THR A 34 -7.29 13.95 -3.10
N PHE A 35 -7.41 12.62 -2.99
CA PHE A 35 -6.77 11.87 -1.91
C PHE A 35 -5.24 12.02 -1.92
N LEU A 36 -4.60 11.85 -3.08
CA LEU A 36 -3.14 11.95 -3.18
C LEU A 36 -2.65 13.39 -2.99
N GLU A 37 -3.41 14.40 -3.40
CA GLU A 37 -3.07 15.81 -3.17
C GLU A 37 -3.02 16.17 -1.68
N ASP A 38 -3.95 15.65 -0.87
CA ASP A 38 -3.91 15.82 0.59
C ASP A 38 -2.66 15.16 1.20
N LEU A 39 -2.33 13.94 0.74
CA LEU A 39 -1.12 13.26 1.19
C LEU A 39 0.15 14.00 0.77
N VAL A 40 0.19 14.60 -0.43
CA VAL A 40 1.32 15.44 -0.87
C VAL A 40 1.52 16.62 0.07
N GLY A 41 0.45 17.31 0.47
CA GLY A 41 0.54 18.42 1.41
C GLY A 41 1.20 18.00 2.73
N LYS A 42 0.75 16.88 3.31
CA LYS A 42 1.33 16.33 4.55
C LYS A 42 2.77 15.89 4.38
N LEU A 43 3.08 15.15 3.31
CA LEU A 43 4.42 14.66 3.06
C LEU A 43 5.40 15.82 2.81
N THR A 44 4.97 16.88 2.11
CA THR A 44 5.74 18.11 1.91
C THR A 44 6.13 18.76 3.24
N GLU A 45 5.17 18.95 4.15
CA GLU A 45 5.44 19.49 5.48
C GLU A 45 6.42 18.61 6.26
N GLY A 46 6.25 17.29 6.18
CA GLY A 46 7.12 16.32 6.81
C GLY A 46 8.55 16.32 6.25
N LEU A 47 8.71 16.47 4.94
CA LEU A 47 10.01 16.59 4.28
C LEU A 47 10.71 17.88 4.69
N GLY A 48 9.98 19.01 4.76
CA GLY A 48 10.52 20.29 5.22
C GLY A 48 11.01 20.26 6.68
N LYS A 49 10.39 19.43 7.52
CA LYS A 49 10.83 19.17 8.92
C LYS A 49 11.80 18.01 9.06
N VAL A 50 12.07 17.29 7.96
CA VAL A 50 12.95 16.12 7.91
C VAL A 50 12.54 15.02 8.92
N SER A 51 11.23 14.81 9.03
CA SER A 51 10.63 13.81 9.91
C SER A 51 10.97 12.38 9.46
N VAL A 52 10.94 11.42 10.39
CA VAL A 52 11.39 10.04 10.14
C VAL A 52 10.63 9.35 9.01
N TYR A 53 9.29 9.41 9.00
CA TYR A 53 8.50 8.71 7.98
C TYR A 53 8.71 9.26 6.55
N PRO A 54 8.70 10.59 6.31
CA PRO A 54 9.05 11.13 4.99
C PRO A 54 10.38 10.61 4.43
N MET A 55 11.41 10.44 5.27
CA MET A 55 12.68 9.84 4.84
C MET A 55 12.54 8.37 4.46
N ILE A 56 11.67 7.62 5.14
CA ILE A 56 11.32 6.25 4.77
C ILE A 56 10.64 6.25 3.40
N SER A 57 9.69 7.16 3.15
CA SER A 57 9.02 7.26 1.84
C SER A 57 10.03 7.59 0.73
N MET A 58 10.93 8.56 0.95
CA MET A 58 12.02 8.88 0.03
C MET A 58 12.90 7.66 -0.29
N SER A 59 13.34 6.94 0.73
CA SER A 59 14.21 5.75 0.59
C SER A 59 13.52 4.60 -0.15
N ASN A 60 12.19 4.47 -0.07
CA ASN A 60 11.44 3.38 -0.69
C ASN A 60 10.92 3.71 -2.10
N HIS A 61 10.67 4.99 -2.40
CA HIS A 61 9.90 5.35 -3.58
C HIS A 61 10.54 6.42 -4.47
N HIS A 62 11.44 7.25 -3.93
CA HIS A 62 12.07 8.29 -4.74
C HIS A 62 13.21 7.69 -5.58
N PRO A 63 13.19 7.74 -6.93
CA PRO A 63 14.14 7.03 -7.78
C PRO A 63 15.62 7.33 -7.49
N GLU A 64 15.94 8.59 -7.15
CA GLU A 64 17.32 9.01 -6.82
C GLU A 64 17.82 8.48 -5.47
N PHE A 65 16.89 8.12 -4.57
CA PHE A 65 17.18 7.81 -3.17
C PHE A 65 16.82 6.38 -2.79
N LEU A 66 16.47 5.54 -3.76
CA LEU A 66 16.10 4.15 -3.52
C LEU A 66 17.19 3.42 -2.73
N GLY A 67 16.80 2.89 -1.57
CA GLY A 67 17.67 2.14 -0.67
C GLY A 67 18.70 2.98 0.09
N TRP A 68 18.65 4.31 -0.01
CA TRP A 68 19.58 5.15 0.76
C TRP A 68 19.32 5.02 2.26
N PRO A 69 20.39 4.95 3.09
CA PRO A 69 20.25 5.01 4.54
C PRO A 69 19.56 6.30 4.98
N ILE A 70 18.62 6.19 5.92
CA ILE A 70 17.80 7.30 6.42
C ILE A 70 18.65 8.47 6.93
N GLU A 71 19.74 8.20 7.65
CA GLU A 71 20.61 9.26 8.19
C GLU A 71 21.38 10.02 7.09
N ASN A 72 21.74 9.34 6.00
CA ASN A 72 22.38 9.97 4.84
C ASN A 72 21.36 10.86 4.11
N LEU A 73 20.12 10.38 3.94
CA LEU A 73 19.04 11.16 3.33
C LEU A 73 18.73 12.43 4.12
N LYS A 74 18.58 12.31 5.45
CA LYS A 74 18.35 13.46 6.32
C LYS A 74 19.42 14.52 6.12
N SER A 75 20.68 14.13 6.21
CA SER A 75 21.83 15.03 6.10
C SER A 75 21.85 15.76 4.75
N PHE A 76 21.61 15.01 3.67
CA PHE A 76 21.58 15.54 2.30
C PHE A 76 20.39 16.50 2.07
N LEU A 77 19.20 16.12 2.49
CA LEU A 77 17.97 16.90 2.26
C LEU A 77 17.94 18.18 3.10
N ILE A 78 18.48 18.17 4.32
CA ILE A 78 18.64 19.40 5.14
C ILE A 78 19.37 20.48 4.33
N SER A 79 20.53 20.15 3.76
CA SER A 79 21.30 21.12 2.97
C SER A 79 20.61 21.48 1.65
N SER A 80 19.96 20.52 0.99
CA SER A 80 19.36 20.70 -0.33
C SER A 80 18.11 21.59 -0.28
N TYR A 81 17.26 21.41 0.74
CA TYR A 81 16.08 22.25 0.94
C TYR A 81 16.46 23.64 1.45
N ALA A 82 17.43 23.75 2.37
CA ALA A 82 17.89 25.05 2.88
C ALA A 82 18.50 25.94 1.78
N SER A 83 19.25 25.33 0.85
CA SER A 83 19.83 26.02 -0.30
C SER A 83 18.86 26.21 -1.47
N ARG A 84 17.64 25.66 -1.38
CA ARG A 84 16.64 25.62 -2.47
C ARG A 84 17.16 24.91 -3.73
N ALA A 85 18.11 24.00 -3.58
CA ALA A 85 18.53 23.11 -4.66
C ALA A 85 17.49 22.03 -4.97
N ARG A 86 16.55 21.80 -4.05
CA ARG A 86 15.39 20.91 -4.21
C ARG A 86 14.15 21.54 -3.60
N ASP A 87 12.99 21.09 -4.06
CA ASP A 87 11.68 21.43 -3.51
C ASP A 87 11.07 20.21 -2.80
N PRO A 88 10.76 20.28 -1.50
CA PRO A 88 10.07 19.19 -0.80
C PRO A 88 8.70 18.84 -1.40
N PHE A 89 8.04 19.78 -2.08
CA PHE A 89 6.76 19.53 -2.74
C PHE A 89 6.91 18.60 -3.96
N GLU A 90 7.91 18.86 -4.80
CA GLU A 90 8.23 18.00 -5.95
C GLU A 90 8.65 16.61 -5.50
N ASP A 91 9.50 16.52 -4.46
CA ASP A 91 9.93 15.24 -3.88
C ASP A 91 8.75 14.44 -3.30
N ALA A 92 7.79 15.11 -2.65
CA ALA A 92 6.57 14.48 -2.15
C ALA A 92 5.70 13.91 -3.28
N GLN A 93 5.51 14.67 -4.37
CA GLN A 93 4.78 14.22 -5.54
C GLN A 93 5.44 12.99 -6.17
N VAL A 94 6.76 12.98 -6.30
CA VAL A 94 7.51 11.84 -6.84
C VAL A 94 7.30 10.59 -5.97
N CYS A 95 7.44 10.72 -4.65
CA CYS A 95 7.27 9.59 -3.73
C CYS A 95 5.87 8.98 -3.82
N LEU A 96 4.83 9.82 -3.71
CA LEU A 96 3.45 9.34 -3.70
C LEU A 96 3.01 8.83 -5.06
N ALA A 97 3.45 9.44 -6.17
CA ALA A 97 3.20 8.86 -7.49
C ALA A 97 3.74 7.42 -7.55
N ARG A 98 4.99 7.20 -7.11
CA ARG A 98 5.65 5.89 -7.18
C ARG A 98 5.07 4.86 -6.21
N GLU A 99 4.74 5.26 -4.99
CA GLU A 99 4.10 4.38 -4.00
C GLU A 99 2.76 3.80 -4.53
N TYR A 100 2.01 4.61 -5.27
CA TYR A 100 0.70 4.25 -5.81
C TYR A 100 0.76 3.72 -7.27
N GLY A 101 1.95 3.42 -7.77
CA GLY A 101 2.18 2.75 -9.06
C GLY A 101 2.18 3.66 -10.29
N TYR A 102 2.11 4.98 -10.12
CA TYR A 102 2.23 5.96 -11.20
C TYR A 102 3.70 6.22 -11.54
N GLN A 103 3.99 6.59 -12.80
CA GLN A 103 5.34 6.96 -13.20
C GLN A 103 5.73 8.36 -12.73
N ASN A 104 4.76 9.27 -12.68
CA ASN A 104 4.97 10.66 -12.32
C ASN A 104 3.64 11.30 -11.88
N TRP A 105 3.72 12.54 -11.40
CA TRP A 105 2.54 13.27 -10.94
C TRP A 105 1.57 13.69 -12.05
N GLN A 106 2.03 13.79 -13.30
CA GLN A 106 1.14 14.09 -14.42
C GLN A 106 0.15 12.94 -14.64
N GLU A 107 0.61 11.69 -14.57
CA GLU A 107 -0.28 10.52 -14.67
C GLU A 107 -1.31 10.45 -13.53
N VAL A 108 -0.94 10.91 -12.32
CA VAL A 108 -1.88 11.03 -11.20
C VAL A 108 -3.04 11.93 -11.61
N LYS A 109 -2.74 13.17 -12.02
CA LYS A 109 -3.75 14.17 -12.42
C LYS A 109 -4.62 13.71 -13.59
N GLU A 110 -4.09 12.88 -14.49
CA GLU A 110 -4.80 12.34 -15.66
C GLU A 110 -5.66 11.11 -15.34
N SER A 111 -5.54 10.55 -14.14
CA SER A 111 -6.22 9.32 -13.72
C SER A 111 -7.14 9.50 -12.50
N PRO A 112 -8.08 10.45 -12.50
CA PRO A 112 -9.07 10.54 -11.44
C PRO A 112 -10.02 9.34 -11.53
N VAL A 113 -9.91 8.44 -10.57
CA VAL A 113 -10.78 7.27 -10.44
C VAL A 113 -11.51 7.37 -9.12
N GLN A 114 -12.81 7.12 -9.13
CA GLN A 114 -13.60 7.07 -7.89
C GLN A 114 -13.27 5.79 -7.11
N PHE A 115 -13.20 5.93 -5.79
CA PHE A 115 -13.10 4.78 -4.92
C PHE A 115 -14.36 3.93 -5.01
N THR A 116 -14.19 2.61 -5.06
CA THR A 116 -15.32 1.68 -4.98
C THR A 116 -15.50 1.27 -3.53
N ALA A 117 -16.61 1.67 -2.91
CA ALA A 117 -16.86 1.44 -1.49
C ALA A 117 -16.81 -0.06 -1.12
N SER A 118 -17.33 -0.95 -1.97
CA SER A 118 -17.30 -2.39 -1.72
C SER A 118 -15.88 -2.97 -1.78
N PHE A 119 -15.03 -2.51 -2.71
CA PHE A 119 -13.62 -2.89 -2.75
C PHE A 119 -12.88 -2.44 -1.49
N GLU A 120 -13.05 -1.19 -1.08
CA GLU A 120 -12.40 -0.65 0.12
C GLU A 120 -12.86 -1.36 1.41
N GLN A 121 -14.15 -1.70 1.51
CA GLN A 121 -14.69 -2.48 2.63
C GLN A 121 -14.11 -3.90 2.65
N ALA A 122 -14.05 -4.58 1.50
CA ALA A 122 -13.50 -5.92 1.39
C ALA A 122 -11.99 -5.93 1.71
N LEU A 123 -11.25 -4.95 1.21
CA LEU A 123 -9.83 -4.78 1.50
C LEU A 123 -9.60 -4.55 3.00
N LYS A 124 -10.38 -3.66 3.62
CA LYS A 124 -10.31 -3.43 5.07
C LYS A 124 -10.61 -4.69 5.86
N ALA A 125 -11.67 -5.43 5.49
CA ALA A 125 -12.03 -6.67 6.15
C ALA A 125 -10.92 -7.73 6.03
N LEU A 126 -10.32 -7.87 4.85
CA LEU A 126 -9.17 -8.75 4.62
C LEU A 126 -7.99 -8.37 5.51
N LEU A 127 -7.54 -7.12 5.44
CA LEU A 127 -6.36 -6.66 6.15
C LEU A 127 -6.56 -6.74 7.68
N ASN A 128 -7.78 -6.53 8.19
CA ASN A 128 -8.09 -6.63 9.61
C ASN A 128 -8.38 -8.06 10.09
N GLY A 129 -8.37 -9.06 9.20
CA GLY A 129 -8.71 -10.45 9.56
C GLY A 129 -10.20 -10.67 9.88
N GLU A 130 -11.09 -9.79 9.41
CA GLU A 130 -12.55 -9.85 9.62
C GLU A 130 -13.22 -10.79 8.61
N LEU A 131 -12.86 -12.08 8.65
CA LEU A 131 -13.23 -13.05 7.61
C LEU A 131 -14.74 -13.22 7.40
N GLN A 132 -15.54 -13.10 8.46
CA GLN A 132 -17.00 -13.17 8.38
C GLN A 132 -17.58 -12.00 7.57
N ASN A 133 -17.02 -10.80 7.78
CA ASN A 133 -17.41 -9.60 7.04
C ASN A 133 -16.95 -9.69 5.58
N LEU A 134 -15.71 -10.15 5.35
CA LEU A 134 -15.18 -10.39 4.01
C LEU A 134 -16.05 -11.39 3.24
N GLU A 135 -16.40 -12.52 3.85
CA GLU A 135 -17.26 -13.52 3.21
C GLU A 135 -18.65 -12.98 2.88
N ALA A 136 -19.25 -12.19 3.79
CA ALA A 136 -20.54 -11.55 3.53
C ALA A 136 -20.49 -10.63 2.30
N LEU A 137 -19.43 -9.81 2.18
CA LEU A 137 -19.22 -8.93 1.01
C LEU A 137 -19.04 -9.74 -0.28
N LEU A 138 -18.21 -10.80 -0.26
CA LEU A 138 -17.97 -11.66 -1.43
C LEU A 138 -19.22 -12.43 -1.90
N ARG A 139 -20.15 -12.75 -0.98
CA ARG A 139 -21.44 -13.37 -1.32
C ARG A 139 -22.39 -12.40 -2.01
N VAL A 140 -22.39 -11.14 -1.59
CA VAL A 140 -23.25 -10.10 -2.17
C VAL A 140 -22.71 -9.65 -3.52
N GLU A 141 -21.40 -9.47 -3.63
CA GLU A 141 -20.74 -8.97 -4.83
C GLU A 141 -19.56 -9.87 -5.24
N THR A 142 -19.86 -10.89 -6.05
CA THR A 142 -18.85 -11.87 -6.49
C THR A 142 -17.78 -11.26 -7.39
N SER A 143 -18.04 -10.11 -8.03
CA SER A 143 -17.05 -9.38 -8.84
C SER A 143 -15.87 -8.85 -8.01
N LEU A 144 -15.99 -8.76 -6.68
CA LEU A 144 -14.92 -8.28 -5.81
C LEU A 144 -13.63 -9.12 -5.89
N THR A 145 -13.73 -10.40 -6.25
CA THR A 145 -12.55 -11.26 -6.41
C THR A 145 -11.70 -10.93 -7.63
N GLN A 146 -12.27 -10.21 -8.60
CA GLN A 146 -11.59 -9.71 -9.80
C GLN A 146 -11.42 -8.19 -9.79
N ALA A 147 -11.97 -7.51 -8.78
CA ALA A 147 -11.82 -6.08 -8.61
C ALA A 147 -10.36 -5.72 -8.34
N ILE A 148 -9.99 -4.51 -8.75
CA ILE A 148 -8.64 -3.97 -8.71
C ILE A 148 -8.65 -2.59 -8.10
N SER A 149 -7.55 -2.28 -7.41
CA SER A 149 -7.27 -0.96 -6.85
C SER A 149 -7.51 0.14 -7.90
N PRO A 150 -8.12 1.27 -7.52
CA PRO A 150 -8.30 2.40 -8.42
C PRO A 150 -6.97 3.08 -8.79
N PHE A 151 -5.90 2.79 -8.06
CA PHE A 151 -4.57 3.30 -8.32
C PHE A 151 -3.85 2.57 -9.46
N ALA A 152 -2.78 3.19 -9.99
CA ALA A 152 -2.07 2.71 -11.18
C ALA A 152 -1.41 1.33 -11.02
N HIS A 153 -1.13 0.90 -9.78
CA HIS A 153 -0.61 -0.43 -9.52
C HIS A 153 -1.64 -1.55 -9.78
N ARG A 154 -2.96 -1.25 -9.74
CA ARG A 154 -4.06 -2.19 -10.08
C ARG A 154 -4.09 -3.49 -9.25
N ALA A 155 -3.65 -3.45 -7.99
CA ALA A 155 -3.67 -4.62 -7.12
C ALA A 155 -5.10 -5.17 -6.90
N THR A 156 -5.28 -6.48 -7.03
CA THR A 156 -6.47 -7.20 -6.54
C THR A 156 -6.40 -7.42 -5.02
N LEU A 157 -7.50 -7.87 -4.41
CA LEU A 157 -7.50 -8.27 -2.99
C LEU A 157 -6.43 -9.33 -2.67
N LEU A 158 -6.15 -10.26 -3.58
CA LEU A 158 -5.08 -11.26 -3.37
C LEU A 158 -3.69 -10.63 -3.30
N HIS A 159 -3.40 -9.62 -4.11
CA HIS A 159 -2.09 -8.95 -4.06
C HIS A 159 -1.84 -8.28 -2.71
N TYR A 160 -2.88 -7.69 -2.09
CA TYR A 160 -2.76 -7.11 -0.74
C TYR A 160 -2.38 -8.15 0.33
N ALA A 161 -2.73 -9.43 0.14
CA ALA A 161 -2.30 -10.49 1.05
C ALA A 161 -0.78 -10.74 1.01
N ALA A 162 -0.07 -10.35 -0.04
CA ALA A 162 1.39 -10.43 -0.04
C ALA A 162 2.04 -9.36 0.87
N SER A 163 1.29 -8.32 1.25
CA SER A 163 1.81 -7.15 1.99
C SER A 163 3.09 -6.60 1.36
N ASN A 164 3.14 -6.50 0.03
CA ASN A 164 4.31 -6.08 -0.73
C ASN A 164 3.84 -5.44 -2.03
N GLY A 165 4.52 -4.38 -2.48
CA GLY A 165 4.15 -3.65 -3.69
C GLY A 165 2.83 -2.85 -3.60
N VAL A 166 2.27 -2.71 -2.40
CA VAL A 166 1.09 -1.87 -2.13
C VAL A 166 1.47 -0.72 -1.19
N GLU A 167 0.55 0.19 -0.91
CA GLU A 167 0.77 1.36 -0.07
C GLU A 167 1.34 0.94 1.31
N ILE A 168 2.37 1.64 1.80
CA ILE A 168 3.07 1.27 3.04
C ILE A 168 2.09 1.12 4.20
N TRP A 169 1.11 2.00 4.31
CA TRP A 169 0.13 1.98 5.39
C TRP A 169 -0.86 0.81 5.32
N ARG A 170 -0.95 0.11 4.18
CA ARG A 170 -1.78 -1.10 3.97
C ARG A 170 -0.99 -2.41 4.09
N GLN A 171 0.34 -2.37 4.17
CA GLN A 171 1.18 -3.55 4.37
C GLN A 171 1.09 -4.04 5.82
N GLN A 172 -0.01 -4.71 6.17
CA GLN A 172 -0.26 -5.33 7.48
C GLN A 172 -0.67 -6.78 7.31
N VAL A 173 -0.34 -7.60 8.31
CA VAL A 173 -0.51 -9.06 8.23
C VAL A 173 -1.36 -9.54 9.40
N PRO A 174 -2.64 -9.87 9.20
CA PRO A 174 -3.44 -10.50 10.24
C PRO A 174 -3.02 -11.96 10.45
N ASN A 175 -3.09 -12.47 11.68
CA ASN A 175 -2.68 -13.84 11.99
C ASN A 175 -3.45 -14.92 11.20
N ASN A 176 -4.68 -14.64 10.81
CA ASN A 176 -5.56 -15.52 10.03
C ASN A 176 -5.55 -15.19 8.52
N LEU A 177 -4.45 -14.62 8.02
CA LEU A 177 -4.33 -14.23 6.61
C LEU A 177 -4.47 -15.41 5.65
N SER A 178 -3.96 -16.59 6.02
CA SER A 178 -4.11 -17.82 5.23
C SER A 178 -5.57 -18.13 4.93
N GLU A 179 -6.43 -18.05 5.93
CA GLU A 179 -7.85 -18.33 5.81
C GLU A 179 -8.55 -17.27 4.93
N GLY A 180 -8.08 -16.02 4.98
CA GLY A 180 -8.51 -14.96 4.07
C GLY A 180 -8.12 -15.22 2.62
N VAL A 181 -6.89 -15.68 2.37
CA VAL A 181 -6.44 -16.08 1.03
C VAL A 181 -7.24 -17.27 0.51
N GLY A 182 -7.40 -18.31 1.32
CA GLY A 182 -8.22 -19.47 0.98
C GLY A 182 -9.68 -19.07 0.69
N LEU A 183 -10.24 -18.12 1.43
CA LEU A 183 -11.56 -17.57 1.17
C LEU A 183 -11.64 -16.87 -0.20
N LEU A 184 -10.71 -15.96 -0.51
CA LEU A 184 -10.67 -15.28 -1.80
C LEU A 184 -10.57 -16.28 -2.96
N LEU A 185 -9.73 -17.31 -2.84
CA LEU A 185 -9.59 -18.36 -3.85
C LEU A 185 -10.87 -19.18 -4.03
N ARG A 186 -11.56 -19.56 -2.94
CA ARG A 186 -12.85 -20.26 -3.00
C ARG A 186 -13.93 -19.46 -3.73
N TYR A 187 -13.88 -18.12 -3.64
CA TYR A 187 -14.79 -17.22 -4.34
C TYR A 187 -14.30 -16.85 -5.76
N GLY A 188 -13.25 -17.49 -6.25
CA GLY A 188 -12.80 -17.37 -7.64
C GLY A 188 -11.78 -16.27 -7.89
N ALA A 189 -11.08 -15.77 -6.87
CA ALA A 189 -9.97 -14.85 -7.09
C ALA A 189 -8.86 -15.53 -7.91
N ASN A 190 -8.33 -14.82 -8.90
CA ASN A 190 -7.33 -15.37 -9.81
C ASN A 190 -5.90 -15.12 -9.27
N PRO A 191 -5.16 -16.15 -8.83
CA PRO A 191 -3.80 -16.00 -8.33
C PRO A 191 -2.78 -15.70 -9.43
N LYS A 192 -3.17 -15.78 -10.71
CA LYS A 192 -2.34 -15.42 -11.87
C LYS A 192 -2.60 -14.00 -12.37
N SER A 193 -3.52 -13.26 -11.76
CA SER A 193 -3.64 -11.83 -12.04
C SER A 193 -2.35 -11.14 -11.63
N VAL A 194 -1.92 -10.16 -12.43
CA VAL A 194 -0.70 -9.38 -12.18
C VAL A 194 -1.05 -7.94 -11.82
N MET A 195 -0.20 -7.34 -11.00
CA MET A 195 -0.21 -5.91 -10.68
C MET A 195 1.07 -5.24 -11.16
N LYS A 196 1.02 -3.92 -11.40
CA LYS A 196 2.15 -3.14 -11.91
C LYS A 196 2.87 -2.45 -10.76
N VAL A 197 4.07 -2.92 -10.42
CA VAL A 197 4.87 -2.35 -9.33
C VAL A 197 6.35 -2.59 -9.58
N TYR A 198 7.23 -1.80 -8.95
CA TYR A 198 8.68 -1.93 -9.08
C TYR A 198 9.20 -1.93 -10.53
N GLY A 199 8.46 -1.31 -11.46
CA GLY A 199 8.80 -1.28 -12.88
C GLY A 199 8.50 -2.58 -13.65
N GLY A 200 7.79 -3.54 -13.04
CA GLY A 200 7.41 -4.81 -13.66
C GLY A 200 5.96 -5.23 -13.38
N GLU A 201 5.64 -6.45 -13.77
CA GLU A 201 4.35 -7.09 -13.52
C GLU A 201 4.56 -8.31 -12.62
N PHE A 202 3.81 -8.37 -11.52
CA PHE A 202 3.99 -9.39 -10.48
C PHE A 202 2.65 -9.98 -10.09
N ASP A 203 2.59 -11.31 -10.00
CA ASP A 203 1.45 -12.01 -9.38
C ASP A 203 1.61 -12.06 -7.85
N VAL A 204 0.59 -12.57 -7.17
CA VAL A 204 0.58 -12.67 -5.70
C VAL A 204 1.72 -13.56 -5.17
N ILE A 205 2.12 -14.60 -5.91
CA ILE A 205 3.18 -15.52 -5.47
C ILE A 205 4.52 -14.80 -5.50
N ALA A 206 4.85 -14.12 -6.61
CA ALA A 206 6.09 -13.37 -6.74
C ALA A 206 6.23 -12.28 -5.67
N LEU A 207 5.14 -11.58 -5.35
CA LEU A 207 5.11 -10.58 -4.27
C LEU A 207 5.27 -11.21 -2.89
N LEU A 208 4.60 -12.33 -2.63
CA LEU A 208 4.66 -13.05 -1.35
C LEU A 208 6.08 -13.59 -1.10
N ASP A 209 6.68 -14.24 -2.10
CA ASP A 209 8.01 -14.85 -2.00
C ASP A 209 9.10 -13.82 -1.72
N SER A 210 8.95 -12.61 -2.27
CA SER A 210 9.85 -11.47 -2.06
C SER A 210 9.51 -10.60 -0.83
N SER A 211 8.38 -10.86 -0.15
CA SER A 211 7.95 -10.09 1.01
C SER A 211 8.63 -10.57 2.30
N ALA A 212 9.04 -9.60 3.13
CA ALA A 212 9.49 -9.87 4.50
C ALA A 212 8.31 -9.97 5.47
N HIS A 213 7.18 -9.31 5.19
CA HIS A 213 6.14 -9.10 6.20
C HIS A 213 5.40 -10.37 6.61
N PRO A 214 4.91 -11.23 5.70
CA PRO A 214 4.33 -12.53 6.08
C PRO A 214 5.34 -13.48 6.75
N LYS A 215 6.65 -13.34 6.46
CA LYS A 215 7.72 -14.13 7.10
C LYS A 215 7.92 -13.68 8.54
N ASP A 216 8.05 -12.37 8.77
CA ASP A 216 8.17 -11.78 10.11
C ASP A 216 6.92 -12.01 10.97
N ALA A 217 5.75 -12.05 10.35
CA ALA A 217 4.49 -12.41 11.01
C ALA A 217 4.35 -13.91 11.30
N GLY A 218 5.23 -14.75 10.75
CA GLY A 218 5.21 -16.20 10.94
C GLY A 218 4.10 -16.94 10.17
N CYS A 219 3.44 -16.31 9.21
CA CYS A 219 2.33 -16.90 8.45
C CYS A 219 2.66 -17.21 6.97
N TYR A 220 3.88 -16.88 6.51
CA TYR A 220 4.30 -17.10 5.12
C TYR A 220 3.99 -18.51 4.60
N GLU A 221 4.39 -19.57 5.32
CA GLU A 221 4.18 -20.96 4.87
C GLU A 221 2.70 -21.30 4.76
N ALA A 222 1.88 -20.84 5.72
CA ALA A 222 0.44 -21.06 5.70
C ALA A 222 -0.23 -20.35 4.52
N VAL A 223 0.15 -19.09 4.25
CA VAL A 223 -0.37 -18.33 3.10
C VAL A 223 0.10 -18.96 1.78
N ARG A 224 1.37 -19.36 1.68
CA ARG A 224 1.93 -19.95 0.46
C ARG A 224 1.28 -21.30 0.12
N ALA A 225 0.87 -22.07 1.13
CA ALA A 225 0.19 -23.35 0.97
C ALA A 225 -1.23 -23.24 0.37
N GLU A 226 -1.91 -22.10 0.56
CA GLU A 226 -3.21 -21.82 -0.04
C GLU A 226 -3.09 -21.51 -1.55
N LEU A 227 -1.97 -20.90 -1.96
CA LEU A 227 -1.73 -20.52 -3.34
C LEU A 227 -1.33 -21.73 -4.21
N PRO A 228 -1.68 -21.74 -5.50
CA PRO A 228 -1.27 -22.82 -6.40
C PRO A 228 0.25 -22.93 -6.47
N LYS A 229 0.72 -24.13 -6.82
CA LYS A 229 2.13 -24.41 -7.06
C LYS A 229 2.61 -23.73 -8.34
#